data_AF-A0A6A2FHZ5-F1
#
_entry.id   AF-A0A6A2FHZ5-F1
#
_cell.length_a   1.000
_cell.length_b   1.000
_cell.length_c   1.000
_cell.angle_alpha   90.00
_cell.angle_beta   90.00
_cell.angle_gamma   90.00
#
_symmetry.space_group_name_H-M   'P 1'
#
loop_
_entity.id
_entity.type
_entity.pdbx_description
1 polymer ?
#
loop_
_entity_poly.entity_id
_entity_poly.type
_entity_poly.pdbx_seq_one_letter_code
_entity_poly.pdbx_strand_id
1 'polypeptide(L)'
;MMRAITFVIFSLTLFSCHTKQSENTVSIETGPRADSVNTVNNLTDDEIQAITYCEFDNLHLNFDSVLDVKTAKQLLKKDPSIEYYLQNESFHVFQIVKQDILARKPLAKKLGLSSQALIVEQQTILGYPNRAFILWVDSGRVGFESEPYSCPSVTMGKGFFQGRARVSLIDIKNQKIINTIPIYGASWEGIRDCFTIPFCIANPKYKSELGQLKYHALGGDSIKDGRADVLYLDDYNGDGKKHEFALYEQMGCISCFSTLFGYNEKADSLINYTVVLEETDLDSALSKPYTTASTWVSQLFTLKPKKGIYDFVMNYRGRGGNLCYYNIAFSKENNRFEGTLKFTAQENDTMGMSWITYPIQR
;
A
#
# COMPACT_ATOMS: atom_id res chain seq x y z
N MET A 1 -32.18 50.80 11.62
CA MET A 1 -31.42 50.30 10.44
C MET A 1 -30.02 49.94 10.94
N MET A 2 -29.84 48.72 11.44
CA MET A 2 -28.59 48.23 12.03
C MET A 2 -28.24 46.93 11.30
N ARG A 3 -27.07 46.89 10.66
CA ARG A 3 -26.52 45.67 10.04
C ARG A 3 -25.58 45.00 11.05
N ALA A 4 -25.95 43.80 11.48
CA ALA A 4 -25.07 42.92 12.24
C ALA A 4 -24.09 42.24 11.27
N ILE A 5 -22.79 42.35 11.55
CA ILE A 5 -21.72 41.62 10.86
C ILE A 5 -21.40 40.41 11.73
N THR A 6 -21.75 39.23 11.25
CA THR A 6 -21.40 37.95 11.88
C THR A 6 -19.99 37.56 11.45
N PHE A 7 -19.03 37.60 12.38
CA PHE A 7 -17.71 36.99 12.21
C PHE A 7 -17.82 35.49 12.48
N VAL A 8 -17.55 34.68 11.46
CA VAL A 8 -17.35 33.23 11.61
C VAL A 8 -15.86 33.00 11.84
N ILE A 9 -15.49 32.64 13.08
CA ILE A 9 -14.14 32.21 13.43
C ILE A 9 -14.02 30.74 13.05
N PHE A 10 -13.21 30.44 12.02
CA PHE A 10 -12.74 29.09 11.75
C PHE A 10 -11.67 28.72 12.78
N SER A 11 -12.01 27.82 13.70
CA SER A 11 -11.03 27.17 14.57
C SER A 11 -10.24 26.16 13.75
N LEU A 12 -8.98 26.47 13.43
CA LEU A 12 -7.99 25.47 13.00
C LEU A 12 -7.57 24.66 14.24
N THR A 13 -8.14 23.49 14.44
CA THR A 13 -7.53 22.48 15.30
C THR A 13 -6.36 21.85 14.57
N LEU A 14 -5.16 22.29 14.92
CA LEU A 14 -3.90 21.66 14.58
C LEU A 14 -3.87 20.26 15.22
N PHE A 15 -3.80 19.21 14.38
CA PHE A 15 -3.40 17.88 14.83
C PHE A 15 -1.92 17.94 15.22
N SER A 16 -1.66 17.95 16.52
CA SER A 16 -0.33 17.66 17.06
C SER A 16 -0.08 16.16 16.91
N CYS A 17 0.77 15.77 15.96
CA CYS A 17 1.27 14.41 15.81
C CYS A 17 2.27 14.09 16.92
N HIS A 18 1.78 13.90 18.14
CA HIS A 18 2.44 13.10 19.17
C HIS A 18 1.37 12.43 20.03
N THR A 19 0.70 11.42 19.48
CA THR A 19 0.31 10.29 20.32
C THR A 19 1.59 9.50 20.58
N LYS A 20 2.08 9.56 21.83
CA LYS A 20 2.97 8.52 22.37
C LYS A 20 2.30 7.18 22.07
N GLN A 21 2.81 6.45 21.07
CA GLN A 21 2.60 5.01 20.99
C GLN A 21 3.04 4.45 22.35
N SER A 22 2.16 3.72 23.01
CA SER A 22 2.47 3.03 24.25
C SER A 22 3.76 2.23 24.07
N GLU A 23 4.75 2.50 24.91
CA GLU A 23 6.03 1.80 24.98
C GLU A 23 5.79 0.32 25.32
N ASN A 24 5.55 -0.51 24.30
CA ASN A 24 5.80 -1.94 24.42
C ASN A 24 7.27 -2.19 24.07
N THR A 25 8.14 -2.00 25.07
CA THR A 25 9.52 -2.51 25.04
C THR A 25 9.48 -4.03 24.95
N VAL A 26 9.51 -4.57 23.74
CA VAL A 26 9.80 -5.99 23.52
C VAL A 26 11.32 -6.13 23.47
N SER A 27 11.90 -6.69 24.52
CA SER A 27 13.27 -7.17 24.50
C SER A 27 13.36 -8.36 23.54
N ILE A 28 14.09 -8.21 22.44
CA ILE A 28 14.33 -9.30 21.49
C ILE A 28 15.54 -10.09 22.00
N GLU A 29 15.29 -11.30 22.53
CA GLU A 29 16.35 -12.30 22.69
C GLU A 29 16.88 -12.70 21.32
N THR A 30 18.18 -12.51 21.09
CA THR A 30 18.90 -12.95 19.90
C THR A 30 19.14 -14.46 19.97
N GLY A 31 18.19 -15.22 19.46
CA GLY A 31 18.33 -16.65 19.17
C GLY A 31 17.54 -17.04 17.90
N PRO A 32 17.97 -18.06 17.14
CA PRO A 32 17.26 -18.49 15.95
C PRO A 32 15.90 -19.08 16.36
N ARG A 33 14.83 -18.30 16.21
CA ARG A 33 13.47 -18.75 16.52
C ARG A 33 12.86 -19.39 15.28
N ALA A 34 12.82 -20.72 15.29
CA ALA A 34 11.91 -21.48 14.45
C ALA A 34 10.45 -21.14 14.83
N ASP A 35 9.59 -21.07 13.82
CA ASP A 35 8.13 -21.06 13.88
C ASP A 35 7.43 -19.89 14.59
N SER A 36 7.11 -18.85 13.81
CA SER A 36 6.10 -17.82 14.15
C SER A 36 4.65 -18.31 14.03
N VAL A 37 4.41 -19.63 14.07
CA VAL A 37 3.05 -20.21 14.02
C VAL A 37 2.45 -20.37 15.43
N ASN A 38 3.26 -20.38 16.49
CA ASN A 38 2.77 -20.75 17.84
C ASN A 38 2.76 -19.62 18.89
N THR A 39 3.09 -18.36 18.53
CA THR A 39 3.08 -17.25 19.51
C THR A 39 1.76 -16.47 19.58
N VAL A 40 0.75 -16.85 18.77
CA VAL A 40 -0.59 -16.24 18.81
C VAL A 40 -1.49 -16.87 19.89
N ASN A 41 -1.10 -17.99 20.50
CA ASN A 41 -1.99 -18.78 21.37
C ASN A 41 -2.02 -18.38 22.86
N ASN A 42 -1.40 -17.26 23.26
CA ASN A 42 -1.37 -16.82 24.67
C ASN A 42 -1.94 -15.41 24.90
N LEU A 43 -2.58 -14.79 23.91
CA LEU A 43 -3.42 -13.63 24.17
C LEU A 43 -4.75 -14.14 24.73
N THR A 44 -5.14 -13.65 25.90
CA THR A 44 -6.47 -13.93 26.44
C THR A 44 -7.53 -13.39 25.50
N ASP A 45 -8.69 -14.05 25.39
CA ASP A 45 -9.80 -13.65 24.49
C ASP A 45 -10.24 -12.18 24.65
N ASP A 46 -9.90 -11.54 25.77
CA ASP A 46 -10.22 -10.14 26.08
C ASP A 46 -9.22 -9.10 25.49
N GLU A 47 -8.07 -9.51 24.95
CA GLU A 47 -7.02 -8.60 24.42
C GLU A 47 -6.98 -8.53 22.88
N ILE A 48 -7.76 -9.36 22.18
CA ILE A 48 -7.95 -9.18 20.74
C ILE A 48 -8.90 -8.00 20.56
N GLN A 49 -8.34 -6.80 20.30
CA GLN A 49 -9.14 -5.71 19.75
C GLN A 49 -9.98 -6.27 18.60
N ALA A 50 -11.31 -6.20 18.73
CA ALA A 50 -12.22 -6.72 17.73
C ALA A 50 -11.83 -6.10 16.38
N ILE A 51 -11.27 -6.92 15.49
CA ILE A 51 -10.84 -6.48 14.17
C ILE A 51 -12.04 -5.79 13.53
N THR A 52 -11.92 -4.48 13.31
CA THR A 52 -13.03 -3.70 12.78
C THR A 52 -13.11 -3.94 11.27
N TYR A 53 -14.29 -4.25 10.79
CA TYR A 53 -14.53 -4.53 9.38
C TYR A 53 -14.51 -3.23 8.55
N CYS A 54 -14.43 -3.35 7.22
CA CYS A 54 -14.59 -2.21 6.34
C CYS A 54 -15.95 -1.51 6.57
N GLU A 55 -15.92 -0.29 7.09
CA GLU A 55 -17.02 0.66 6.91
C GLU A 55 -16.98 1.19 5.48
N PHE A 56 -18.10 1.06 4.78
CA PHE A 56 -18.31 1.59 3.44
C PHE A 56 -19.32 2.73 3.52
N ASP A 57 -19.01 3.86 2.88
CA ASP A 57 -20.02 4.87 2.66
C ASP A 57 -21.01 4.45 1.55
N ASN A 58 -22.07 5.23 1.36
CA ASN A 58 -23.11 4.96 0.36
C ASN A 58 -22.64 5.18 -1.10
N LEU A 59 -21.42 5.67 -1.32
CA LEU A 59 -20.86 5.91 -2.66
C LEU A 59 -20.17 4.65 -3.22
N HIS A 60 -19.94 3.64 -2.38
CA HIS A 60 -19.28 2.39 -2.74
C HIS A 60 -20.26 1.35 -3.31
N LEU A 61 -20.06 0.99 -4.59
CA LEU A 61 -20.94 0.06 -5.29
C LEU A 61 -20.53 -1.40 -5.06
N ASN A 62 -21.49 -2.32 -5.07
CA ASN A 62 -21.16 -3.74 -5.18
C ASN A 62 -20.60 -4.02 -6.58
N PHE A 63 -19.60 -4.91 -6.69
CA PHE A 63 -18.98 -5.26 -7.97
C PHE A 63 -19.99 -5.67 -9.06
N ASP A 64 -20.94 -6.53 -8.70
CA ASP A 64 -21.96 -7.02 -9.65
C ASP A 64 -23.01 -5.94 -9.97
N SER A 65 -23.20 -4.91 -9.11
CA SER A 65 -24.18 -3.83 -9.35
C SER A 65 -23.67 -2.72 -10.25
N VAL A 66 -22.36 -2.64 -10.52
CA VAL A 66 -21.83 -1.64 -11.46
C VAL A 66 -22.31 -1.98 -12.87
N LEU A 67 -23.06 -1.05 -13.47
CA LEU A 67 -23.66 -1.20 -14.80
C LEU A 67 -22.60 -1.39 -15.89
N ASP A 68 -22.94 -2.12 -16.95
CA ASP A 68 -22.18 -2.08 -18.19
C ASP A 68 -22.50 -0.81 -19.00
N VAL A 69 -21.62 -0.43 -19.93
CA VAL A 69 -21.77 0.81 -20.73
C VAL A 69 -23.07 0.85 -21.52
N LYS A 70 -23.51 -0.28 -22.07
CA LYS A 70 -24.72 -0.34 -22.89
C LYS A 70 -25.95 -0.13 -22.01
N THR A 71 -26.02 -0.80 -20.87
CA THR A 71 -27.10 -0.64 -19.89
C THR A 71 -27.13 0.78 -19.32
N ALA A 72 -25.97 1.34 -18.96
CA ALA A 72 -25.85 2.73 -18.50
C ALA A 72 -26.40 3.73 -19.55
N LYS A 73 -26.03 3.59 -20.83
CA LYS A 73 -26.56 4.44 -21.91
C LYS A 73 -28.07 4.32 -22.11
N GLN A 74 -28.64 3.13 -21.90
CA GLN A 74 -30.09 2.93 -21.98
C GLN A 74 -30.82 3.61 -20.83
N LEU A 75 -30.26 3.53 -19.62
CA LEU A 75 -30.83 4.10 -18.42
C LEU A 75 -30.65 5.62 -18.31
N LEU A 76 -29.64 6.20 -18.97
CA LEU A 76 -29.40 7.65 -18.99
C LEU A 76 -30.66 8.47 -19.35
N LYS A 77 -31.53 7.94 -20.23
CA LYS A 77 -32.78 8.61 -20.61
C LYS A 77 -33.78 8.74 -19.45
N LYS A 78 -33.69 7.84 -18.47
CA LYS A 78 -34.59 7.76 -17.30
C LYS A 78 -33.96 8.36 -16.05
N ASP A 79 -32.64 8.28 -15.96
CA ASP A 79 -31.86 8.78 -14.83
C ASP A 79 -30.62 9.54 -15.33
N PRO A 80 -30.69 10.88 -15.41
CA PRO A 80 -29.57 11.72 -15.81
C PRO A 80 -28.34 11.59 -14.91
N SER A 81 -28.47 11.13 -13.66
CA SER A 81 -27.32 10.98 -12.76
C SER A 81 -26.30 9.95 -13.26
N ILE A 82 -26.72 9.04 -14.15
CA ILE A 82 -25.85 8.05 -14.81
C ILE A 82 -24.80 8.72 -15.72
N GLU A 83 -25.04 9.96 -16.16
CA GLU A 83 -24.08 10.72 -16.96
C GLU A 83 -22.72 10.81 -16.26
N TYR A 84 -22.70 10.94 -14.93
CA TYR A 84 -21.47 10.93 -14.12
C TYR A 84 -20.58 9.72 -14.44
N TYR A 85 -21.14 8.50 -14.41
CA TYR A 85 -20.38 7.29 -14.69
C TYR A 85 -19.91 7.24 -16.15
N LEU A 86 -20.75 7.66 -17.09
CA LEU A 86 -20.41 7.63 -18.52
C LEU A 86 -19.30 8.63 -18.88
N GLN A 87 -19.18 9.73 -18.13
CA GLN A 87 -18.11 10.72 -18.26
C GLN A 87 -16.84 10.37 -17.47
N ASN A 88 -16.92 9.49 -16.47
CA ASN A 88 -15.78 9.11 -15.66
C ASN A 88 -14.89 8.08 -16.38
N GLU A 89 -13.62 8.42 -16.65
CA GLU A 89 -12.66 7.52 -17.31
C GLU A 89 -12.45 6.20 -16.55
N SER A 90 -12.43 6.26 -15.22
CA SER A 90 -12.24 5.09 -14.37
C SER A 90 -13.39 4.10 -14.49
N PHE A 91 -14.60 4.54 -14.83
CA PHE A 91 -15.72 3.65 -15.15
C PHE A 91 -15.43 2.81 -16.40
N HIS A 92 -14.84 3.40 -17.43
CA HIS A 92 -14.47 2.67 -18.66
C HIS A 92 -13.31 1.69 -18.41
N VAL A 93 -12.30 2.09 -17.64
CA VAL A 93 -11.22 1.18 -17.19
C VAL A 93 -11.81 0.01 -16.39
N PHE A 94 -12.75 0.29 -15.49
CA PHE A 94 -13.42 -0.73 -14.70
C PHE A 94 -14.14 -1.76 -15.58
N GLN A 95 -14.72 -1.40 -16.72
CA GLN A 95 -15.37 -2.39 -17.59
C GLN A 95 -14.38 -3.44 -18.09
N ILE A 96 -13.15 -3.04 -18.42
CA ILE A 96 -12.09 -3.95 -18.84
C ILE A 96 -11.68 -4.84 -17.66
N VAL A 97 -11.43 -4.23 -16.50
CA VAL A 97 -11.05 -4.94 -15.27
C VAL A 97 -12.14 -5.92 -14.81
N LYS A 98 -13.41 -5.55 -14.97
CA LYS A 98 -14.57 -6.40 -14.66
C LYS A 98 -14.59 -7.65 -15.52
N GLN A 99 -14.34 -7.55 -16.83
CA GLN A 99 -14.27 -8.74 -17.70
C GLN A 99 -13.16 -9.69 -17.27
N ASP A 100 -11.98 -9.14 -16.96
CA ASP A 100 -10.84 -9.87 -16.44
C ASP A 100 -11.16 -10.64 -15.14
N ILE A 101 -11.80 -9.97 -14.18
CA ILE A 101 -12.22 -10.57 -12.91
C ILE A 101 -13.26 -11.67 -13.16
N LEU A 102 -14.24 -11.41 -14.02
CA LEU A 102 -15.26 -12.40 -14.38
C LEU A 102 -14.64 -13.65 -15.03
N ALA A 103 -13.62 -13.48 -15.88
CA ALA A 103 -12.88 -14.57 -16.49
C ALA A 103 -12.10 -15.42 -15.45
N ARG A 104 -11.74 -14.85 -14.29
CA ARG A 104 -11.06 -15.55 -13.18
C ARG A 104 -12.01 -16.19 -12.17
N LYS A 105 -13.34 -15.96 -12.23
CA LYS A 105 -14.32 -16.61 -11.32
C LYS A 105 -14.19 -18.15 -11.27
N PRO A 106 -13.97 -18.87 -12.39
CA PRO A 106 -13.75 -20.32 -12.32
C PRO A 106 -12.50 -20.70 -11.53
N LEU A 107 -11.40 -19.94 -11.65
CA LEU A 107 -10.19 -20.17 -10.87
C LEU A 107 -10.44 -19.92 -9.39
N ALA A 108 -11.08 -18.81 -9.02
CA ALA A 108 -11.44 -18.50 -7.63
C ALA A 108 -12.23 -19.64 -6.97
N LYS A 109 -13.23 -20.19 -7.69
CA LYS A 109 -14.01 -21.35 -7.23
C LYS A 109 -13.13 -22.58 -7.00
N LYS A 110 -12.21 -22.89 -7.93
CA LYS A 110 -11.33 -24.06 -7.81
C LYS A 110 -10.32 -23.93 -6.68
N LEU A 111 -9.85 -22.72 -6.40
CA LEU A 111 -8.98 -22.41 -5.27
C LEU A 111 -9.72 -22.45 -3.92
N GLY A 112 -11.05 -22.63 -3.92
CA GLY A 112 -11.85 -22.66 -2.71
C GLY A 112 -12.05 -21.28 -2.07
N LEU A 113 -11.88 -20.20 -2.83
CA LEU A 113 -12.19 -18.85 -2.36
C LEU A 113 -13.70 -18.68 -2.16
N SER A 114 -14.10 -17.71 -1.34
CA SER A 114 -15.51 -17.38 -1.12
C SER A 114 -16.20 -17.03 -2.46
N SER A 115 -17.51 -17.20 -2.55
CA SER A 115 -18.27 -16.79 -3.75
C SER A 115 -18.26 -15.28 -4.00
N GLN A 116 -17.87 -14.49 -2.99
CA GLN A 116 -17.75 -13.04 -3.05
C GLN A 116 -16.31 -12.58 -3.33
N ALA A 117 -15.34 -13.49 -3.34
CA ALA A 117 -13.95 -13.18 -3.60
C ALA A 117 -13.73 -12.82 -5.07
N LEU A 118 -13.08 -11.68 -5.30
CA LEU A 118 -12.72 -11.18 -6.62
C LEU A 118 -11.21 -11.27 -6.79
N ILE A 119 -10.73 -12.10 -7.72
CA ILE A 119 -9.31 -12.10 -8.13
C ILE A 119 -9.08 -10.90 -9.05
N VAL A 120 -8.63 -9.80 -8.46
CA VAL A 120 -8.43 -8.52 -9.15
C VAL A 120 -7.19 -8.54 -10.06
N GLU A 121 -6.16 -9.29 -9.66
CA GLU A 121 -4.94 -9.44 -10.42
C GLU A 121 -4.31 -10.81 -10.22
N GLN A 122 -3.59 -11.29 -11.23
CA GLN A 122 -2.81 -12.52 -11.17
C GLN A 122 -1.51 -12.30 -11.93
N GLN A 123 -0.38 -12.64 -11.31
CA GLN A 123 0.94 -12.45 -11.88
C GLN A 123 1.77 -13.72 -11.74
N THR A 124 2.26 -14.25 -12.87
CA THR A 124 3.14 -15.44 -12.88
C THR A 124 4.56 -15.04 -12.51
N ILE A 125 5.23 -15.87 -11.73
CA ILE A 125 6.59 -15.63 -11.25
C ILE A 125 7.59 -16.10 -12.30
N LEU A 126 8.47 -15.20 -12.75
CA LEU A 126 9.48 -15.53 -13.76
C LEU A 126 10.45 -16.59 -13.24
N GLY A 127 10.73 -17.63 -14.04
CA GLY A 127 11.54 -18.78 -13.62
C GLY A 127 10.74 -19.87 -12.87
N TYR A 128 9.51 -19.58 -12.46
CA TYR A 128 8.61 -20.50 -11.74
C TYR A 128 7.25 -20.57 -12.43
N PRO A 129 7.15 -21.20 -13.63
CA PRO A 129 5.94 -21.13 -14.46
C PRO A 129 4.68 -21.79 -13.85
N ASN A 130 4.84 -22.58 -12.79
CA ASN A 130 3.72 -23.16 -12.04
C ASN A 130 3.37 -22.37 -10.77
N ARG A 131 3.95 -21.18 -10.60
CA ARG A 131 3.73 -20.30 -9.45
C ARG A 131 3.21 -18.95 -9.93
N ALA A 132 2.14 -18.49 -9.29
CA ALA A 132 1.63 -17.15 -9.46
C ALA A 132 1.23 -16.55 -8.13
N PHE A 133 1.35 -15.24 -8.04
CA PHE A 133 0.59 -14.47 -7.07
C PHE A 133 -0.80 -14.21 -7.60
N ILE A 134 -1.78 -14.27 -6.71
CA ILE A 134 -3.10 -13.67 -6.93
C ILE A 134 -3.35 -12.61 -5.87
N LEU A 135 -3.84 -11.47 -6.33
CA LEU A 135 -4.37 -10.42 -5.47
C LEU A 135 -5.89 -10.53 -5.52
N TRP A 136 -6.53 -10.63 -4.36
CA TRP A 136 -7.96 -10.79 -4.29
C TRP A 136 -8.59 -10.01 -3.14
N VAL A 137 -9.86 -9.64 -3.33
CA VAL A 137 -10.65 -8.89 -2.36
C VAL A 137 -11.90 -9.69 -2.04
N ASP A 138 -12.14 -9.97 -0.77
CA ASP A 138 -13.39 -10.56 -0.31
C ASP A 138 -14.43 -9.46 -0.07
N SER A 139 -15.65 -9.67 -0.55
CA SER A 139 -16.76 -8.72 -0.44
C SER A 139 -16.40 -7.31 -0.98
N GLY A 140 -15.59 -7.25 -2.04
CA GLY A 140 -15.03 -6.00 -2.55
C GLY A 140 -16.09 -5.01 -3.06
N ARG A 141 -15.98 -3.76 -2.61
CA ARG A 141 -16.72 -2.62 -3.15
C ARG A 141 -15.90 -1.87 -4.18
N VAL A 142 -16.59 -1.18 -5.09
CA VAL A 142 -16.00 -0.40 -6.18
C VAL A 142 -16.27 1.08 -5.91
N GLY A 143 -15.20 1.87 -5.89
CA GLY A 143 -15.24 3.33 -5.80
C GLY A 143 -14.77 4.01 -7.08
N PHE A 144 -15.32 5.18 -7.37
CA PHE A 144 -14.98 6.03 -8.52
C PHE A 144 -14.82 7.49 -8.08
N GLU A 145 -13.62 8.02 -8.15
CA GLU A 145 -13.33 9.43 -7.94
C GLU A 145 -13.42 10.20 -9.26
N SER A 146 -13.96 11.41 -9.19
CA SER A 146 -13.99 12.35 -10.32
C SER A 146 -13.07 13.55 -10.11
N GLU A 147 -12.68 13.80 -8.87
CA GLU A 147 -11.84 14.94 -8.51
C GLU A 147 -10.42 14.82 -9.09
N PRO A 148 -9.73 15.95 -9.30
CA PRO A 148 -8.30 15.95 -9.62
C PRO A 148 -7.48 15.15 -8.60
N TYR A 149 -6.34 14.59 -9.04
CA TYR A 149 -5.47 13.85 -8.14
C TYR A 149 -5.01 14.73 -6.97
N SER A 150 -5.43 14.37 -5.77
CA SER A 150 -4.83 14.79 -4.51
C SER A 150 -3.67 13.86 -4.14
N CYS A 151 -2.85 14.25 -3.17
CA CYS A 151 -1.73 13.41 -2.74
C CYS A 151 -2.15 11.99 -2.33
N PRO A 152 -3.16 11.74 -1.47
CA PRO A 152 -3.59 10.38 -1.16
C PRO A 152 -4.08 9.59 -2.38
N SER A 153 -4.74 10.28 -3.33
CA SER A 153 -5.30 9.63 -4.50
C SER A 153 -4.26 9.10 -5.49
N VAL A 154 -2.97 9.46 -5.37
CA VAL A 154 -1.93 8.95 -6.29
C VAL A 154 -1.63 7.47 -6.08
N THR A 155 -1.86 6.93 -4.87
CA THR A 155 -1.78 5.49 -4.59
C THR A 155 -3.15 4.83 -4.64
N MET A 156 -4.21 5.55 -4.24
CA MET A 156 -5.58 5.03 -4.27
C MET A 156 -6.13 4.89 -5.70
N GLY A 157 -5.69 5.76 -6.61
CA GLY A 157 -6.25 5.89 -7.95
C GLY A 157 -7.59 6.62 -7.99
N LYS A 158 -8.08 6.88 -9.20
CA LYS A 158 -9.45 7.37 -9.43
C LYS A 158 -10.49 6.25 -9.48
N GLY A 159 -10.05 5.01 -9.57
CA GLY A 159 -10.93 3.85 -9.48
C GLY A 159 -10.25 2.78 -8.65
N PHE A 160 -10.96 2.27 -7.65
CA PHE A 160 -10.40 1.33 -6.68
C PHE A 160 -11.40 0.30 -6.18
N PHE A 161 -10.85 -0.83 -5.73
CA PHE A 161 -11.56 -1.80 -4.89
C PHE A 161 -11.28 -1.50 -3.43
N GLN A 162 -12.27 -1.60 -2.57
CA GLN A 162 -12.10 -1.55 -1.13
C GLN A 162 -12.70 -2.79 -0.50
N GLY A 163 -11.98 -3.44 0.41
CA GLY A 163 -12.45 -4.65 1.07
C GLY A 163 -11.34 -5.38 1.81
N ARG A 164 -11.62 -6.64 2.16
CA ARG A 164 -10.63 -7.53 2.79
C ARG A 164 -9.67 -8.04 1.73
N ALA A 165 -8.56 -7.34 1.57
CA ALA A 165 -7.55 -7.65 0.56
C ALA A 165 -6.58 -8.72 1.06
N ARG A 166 -6.24 -9.65 0.17
CA ARG A 166 -5.34 -10.77 0.42
C ARG A 166 -4.43 -10.98 -0.78
N VAL A 167 -3.22 -11.44 -0.51
CA VAL A 167 -2.33 -11.99 -1.54
C VAL A 167 -2.18 -13.47 -1.26
N SER A 168 -2.29 -14.30 -2.28
CA SER A 168 -1.96 -15.72 -2.18
C SER A 168 -0.91 -16.11 -3.20
N LEU A 169 0.02 -16.99 -2.80
CA LEU A 169 0.79 -17.79 -3.74
C LEU A 169 -0.05 -19.00 -4.14
N ILE A 170 -0.14 -19.28 -5.43
CA ILE A 170 -0.86 -20.44 -5.96
C ILE A 170 0.05 -21.34 -6.78
N ASP A 171 -0.25 -22.64 -6.72
CA ASP A 171 0.19 -23.60 -7.71
C ASP A 171 -0.81 -23.58 -8.89
N ILE A 172 -0.37 -23.05 -10.03
CA ILE A 172 -1.21 -22.89 -11.23
C ILE A 172 -1.64 -24.25 -11.79
N LYS A 173 -0.73 -25.23 -11.79
CA LYS A 173 -0.95 -26.56 -12.38
C LYS A 173 -1.95 -27.34 -11.54
N ASN A 174 -1.76 -27.33 -10.23
CA ASN A 174 -2.60 -28.07 -9.30
C ASN A 174 -3.84 -27.28 -8.85
N GLN A 175 -3.93 -26.00 -9.20
CA GLN A 175 -5.02 -25.09 -8.84
C GLN A 175 -5.26 -25.06 -7.33
N LYS A 176 -4.17 -24.88 -6.57
CA LYS A 176 -4.17 -24.85 -5.10
C LYS A 176 -3.51 -23.58 -4.58
N ILE A 177 -4.03 -23.07 -3.47
CA ILE A 177 -3.35 -22.04 -2.68
C ILE A 177 -2.24 -22.74 -1.90
N ILE A 178 -1.03 -22.17 -1.97
CA ILE A 178 0.12 -22.59 -1.17
C ILE A 178 0.06 -21.90 0.19
N ASN A 179 0.00 -20.57 0.19
CA ASN A 179 -0.24 -19.76 1.37
C ASN A 179 -0.87 -18.40 1.01
N THR A 180 -1.47 -17.76 2.01
CA THR A 180 -2.17 -16.46 1.89
C THR A 180 -1.70 -15.53 2.99
N ILE A 181 -1.46 -14.26 2.65
CA ILE A 181 -1.15 -13.20 3.62
C ILE A 181 -2.24 -12.12 3.55
N PRO A 182 -2.80 -11.69 4.70
CA PRO A 182 -3.68 -10.54 4.75
C PRO A 182 -2.95 -9.23 4.52
N ILE A 183 -3.58 -8.31 3.80
CA ILE A 183 -3.10 -6.95 3.62
C ILE A 183 -3.89 -6.05 4.57
N TYR A 184 -3.19 -5.41 5.49
CA TYR A 184 -3.71 -4.35 6.35
C TYR A 184 -3.13 -3.01 5.91
N GLY A 185 -3.89 -1.91 6.04
CA GLY A 185 -3.33 -0.57 5.85
C GLY A 185 -2.28 -0.25 6.93
N ALA A 186 -1.28 0.56 6.58
CA ALA A 186 -0.21 1.02 7.46
C ALA A 186 -0.73 1.71 8.73
N SER A 187 -1.81 2.47 8.61
CA SER A 187 -2.41 3.17 9.78
C SER A 187 -3.23 2.25 10.69
N TRP A 188 -3.52 1.03 10.26
CA TRP A 188 -4.47 0.13 10.92
C TRP A 188 -3.97 -1.32 10.97
N GLU A 189 -2.65 -1.52 10.98
CA GLU A 189 -2.03 -2.84 10.96
C GLU A 189 -2.56 -3.69 12.12
N GLY A 190 -3.22 -4.82 11.78
CA GLY A 190 -3.84 -5.72 12.75
C GLY A 190 -5.13 -5.20 13.43
N ILE A 191 -5.57 -3.97 13.13
CA ILE A 191 -6.74 -3.33 13.74
C ILE A 191 -7.94 -3.37 12.80
N ARG A 192 -7.74 -3.03 11.52
CA ARG A 192 -8.81 -2.97 10.52
C ARG A 192 -8.50 -3.88 9.34
N ASP A 193 -9.37 -4.86 9.11
CA ASP A 193 -9.27 -5.76 7.96
C ASP A 193 -9.88 -5.11 6.72
N CYS A 194 -9.20 -4.07 6.24
CA CYS A 194 -9.62 -3.29 5.10
C CYS A 194 -8.42 -2.69 4.38
N PHE A 195 -8.40 -2.79 3.06
CA PHE A 195 -7.39 -2.16 2.23
C PHE A 195 -8.00 -1.71 0.90
N THR A 196 -7.40 -0.67 0.31
CA THR A 196 -7.82 -0.12 -0.98
C THR A 196 -6.83 -0.53 -2.08
N ILE A 197 -7.33 -1.18 -3.13
CA ILE A 197 -6.56 -1.63 -4.27
C ILE A 197 -6.94 -0.79 -5.49
N PRO A 198 -6.02 0.02 -6.05
CA PRO A 198 -6.32 0.75 -7.26
C PRO A 198 -6.55 -0.19 -8.44
N PHE A 199 -7.47 0.17 -9.33
CA PHE A 199 -7.57 -0.42 -10.66
C PHE A 199 -7.43 0.63 -11.78
N CYS A 200 -7.54 1.92 -11.46
CA CYS A 200 -7.38 3.03 -12.40
C CYS A 200 -6.54 4.13 -11.77
N ILE A 201 -5.36 4.40 -12.34
CA ILE A 201 -4.36 5.34 -11.81
C ILE A 201 -3.80 6.24 -12.91
N ALA A 202 -3.26 7.39 -12.53
CA ALA A 202 -2.53 8.28 -13.42
C ALA A 202 -1.28 7.60 -14.00
N ASN A 203 -0.94 7.94 -15.25
CA ASN A 203 0.23 7.38 -15.92
C ASN A 203 1.56 8.05 -15.50
N PRO A 204 2.68 7.29 -15.44
CA PRO A 204 4.05 7.73 -15.10
C PRO A 204 4.63 9.00 -15.76
N LYS A 205 3.96 9.71 -16.69
CA LYS A 205 4.45 11.02 -17.17
C LYS A 205 4.06 12.21 -16.26
N TYR A 206 3.12 12.04 -15.32
CA TYR A 206 2.80 13.01 -14.25
C TYR A 206 3.77 12.97 -13.05
N LYS A 207 4.87 12.21 -13.16
CA LYS A 207 5.84 11.89 -12.11
C LYS A 207 6.46 13.11 -11.41
N SER A 208 6.53 14.27 -12.08
CA SER A 208 7.20 15.47 -11.56
C SER A 208 6.35 16.31 -10.61
N GLU A 209 5.02 16.26 -10.68
CA GLU A 209 4.15 17.17 -9.93
C GLU A 209 3.62 16.58 -8.62
N LEU A 210 3.55 15.25 -8.52
CA LEU A 210 2.86 14.54 -7.43
C LEU A 210 3.73 13.58 -6.60
N GLY A 211 5.06 13.69 -6.66
CA GLY A 211 5.94 12.95 -5.73
C GLY A 211 6.20 11.48 -6.09
N GLN A 212 6.31 11.20 -7.39
CA GLN A 212 6.53 9.88 -8.00
C GLN A 212 5.37 8.91 -7.86
N LEU A 213 4.83 8.46 -9.00
CA LEU A 213 3.80 7.42 -9.05
C LEU A 213 4.35 6.10 -8.52
N LYS A 214 3.53 5.41 -7.73
CA LYS A 214 3.93 4.23 -6.97
C LYS A 214 3.57 2.92 -7.70
N TYR A 215 2.46 2.92 -8.42
CA TYR A 215 2.02 1.80 -9.25
C TYR A 215 2.27 2.05 -10.75
N HIS A 216 2.35 0.97 -11.53
CA HIS A 216 2.47 1.02 -12.99
C HIS A 216 1.08 1.15 -13.64
N ALA A 217 0.96 1.99 -14.68
CA ALA A 217 -0.30 2.24 -15.38
C ALA A 217 -0.25 1.68 -16.81
N LEU A 218 -1.03 0.64 -17.08
CA LEU A 218 -1.16 0.00 -18.39
C LEU A 218 -2.20 0.74 -19.25
N GLY A 219 -1.79 1.13 -20.46
CA GLY A 219 -2.69 1.73 -21.46
C GLY A 219 -3.13 3.17 -21.20
N GLY A 220 -2.62 3.81 -20.14
CA GLY A 220 -2.77 5.26 -19.93
C GLY A 220 -1.73 6.07 -20.72
N ASP A 221 -1.84 7.40 -20.68
CA ASP A 221 -0.87 8.32 -21.27
C ASP A 221 -0.72 9.61 -20.42
N SER A 222 -0.05 10.63 -20.97
CA SER A 222 0.22 11.87 -20.24
C SER A 222 -0.99 12.71 -19.86
N ILE A 223 -2.19 12.37 -20.31
CA ILE A 223 -3.44 13.05 -19.95
C ILE A 223 -4.55 12.08 -19.53
N LYS A 224 -4.33 10.78 -19.72
CA LYS A 224 -5.34 9.74 -19.52
C LYS A 224 -4.88 8.70 -18.50
N ASP A 225 -5.78 8.37 -17.58
CA ASP A 225 -5.53 7.31 -16.61
C ASP A 225 -5.44 5.93 -17.28
N GLY A 226 -4.64 5.06 -16.68
CA GLY A 226 -4.43 3.68 -17.10
C GLY A 226 -4.91 2.68 -16.07
N ARG A 227 -4.98 1.41 -16.49
CA ARG A 227 -5.22 0.30 -15.57
C ARG A 227 -4.02 0.14 -14.64
N ALA A 228 -4.26 0.04 -13.34
CA ALA A 228 -3.19 -0.25 -12.38
C ALA A 228 -2.65 -1.68 -12.57
N ASP A 229 -1.33 -1.81 -12.49
CA ASP A 229 -0.56 -3.06 -12.46
C ASP A 229 0.07 -3.16 -11.06
N VAL A 230 -0.71 -3.74 -10.13
CA VAL A 230 -0.45 -3.72 -8.68
C VAL A 230 0.54 -4.82 -8.30
N LEU A 231 0.48 -5.97 -8.96
CA LEU A 231 1.41 -7.09 -8.77
C LEU A 231 2.66 -6.95 -9.66
N TYR A 232 3.01 -5.73 -10.10
CA TYR A 232 4.21 -5.51 -10.89
C TYR A 232 5.45 -6.03 -10.16
N LEU A 233 6.04 -7.10 -10.71
CA LEU A 233 7.21 -7.74 -10.13
C LEU A 233 8.50 -7.02 -10.53
N ASP A 234 9.34 -6.74 -9.53
CA ASP A 234 10.66 -6.16 -9.73
C ASP A 234 11.66 -6.67 -8.69
N ASP A 235 12.94 -6.35 -8.90
CA ASP A 235 14.04 -6.72 -8.00
C ASP A 235 14.21 -5.66 -6.91
N TYR A 236 13.55 -5.85 -5.78
CA TYR A 236 13.63 -4.96 -4.62
C TYR A 236 14.71 -5.36 -3.61
N ASN A 237 15.23 -6.59 -3.72
CA ASN A 237 16.19 -7.14 -2.76
C ASN A 237 17.64 -7.11 -3.29
N GLY A 238 17.83 -6.88 -4.60
CA GLY A 238 19.11 -6.77 -5.30
C GLY A 238 19.73 -8.10 -5.74
N ASP A 239 18.98 -9.21 -5.79
CA ASP A 239 19.47 -10.53 -6.17
C ASP A 239 19.41 -10.82 -7.68
N GLY A 240 18.91 -9.87 -8.47
CA GLY A 240 18.76 -9.97 -9.92
C GLY A 240 17.48 -10.64 -10.38
N LYS A 241 16.58 -11.01 -9.47
CA LYS A 241 15.29 -11.66 -9.79
C LYS A 241 14.15 -10.71 -9.50
N LYS A 242 13.15 -10.74 -10.38
CA LYS A 242 11.94 -9.91 -10.26
C LYS A 242 10.85 -10.72 -9.60
N HIS A 243 10.95 -10.90 -8.29
CA HIS A 243 10.06 -11.78 -7.52
C HIS A 243 9.27 -11.05 -6.44
N GLU A 244 9.46 -9.75 -6.32
CA GLU A 244 8.79 -8.91 -5.34
C GLU A 244 7.88 -7.86 -5.98
N PHE A 245 6.80 -7.51 -5.30
CA PHE A 245 5.97 -6.37 -5.62
C PHE A 245 5.69 -5.58 -4.35
N ALA A 246 5.53 -4.27 -4.51
CA ALA A 246 5.28 -3.35 -3.41
C ALA A 246 3.84 -2.85 -3.43
N LEU A 247 3.25 -2.70 -2.24
CA LEU A 247 1.99 -1.99 -2.04
C LEU A 247 2.26 -0.68 -1.30
N TYR A 248 1.38 0.29 -1.53
CA TYR A 248 1.58 1.65 -1.06
C TYR A 248 0.30 2.22 -0.44
N GLU A 249 0.49 3.00 0.63
CA GLU A 249 -0.56 3.82 1.24
C GLU A 249 -0.05 5.24 1.44
N GLN A 250 -0.63 6.19 0.70
CA GLN A 250 -0.31 7.60 0.82
C GLN A 250 -1.29 8.28 1.80
N MET A 251 -0.80 8.63 2.99
CA MET A 251 -1.58 9.32 4.03
C MET A 251 -1.64 10.85 3.82
N GLY A 252 -0.73 11.40 3.03
CA GLY A 252 -0.63 12.83 2.71
C GLY A 252 0.57 13.06 1.79
N CYS A 253 0.84 14.29 1.35
CA CYS A 253 1.85 14.54 0.30
C CYS A 253 3.27 14.04 0.61
N ILE A 254 3.64 13.92 1.87
CA ILE A 254 4.98 13.47 2.30
C ILE A 254 4.99 12.03 2.84
N SER A 255 3.84 11.56 3.33
CA SER A 255 3.73 10.29 4.03
C SER A 255 3.22 9.21 3.08
N CYS A 256 4.16 8.51 2.44
CA CYS A 256 3.88 7.28 1.70
C CYS A 256 4.45 6.12 2.49
N PHE A 257 3.59 5.27 3.03
CA PHE A 257 4.02 3.99 3.56
C PHE A 257 4.07 2.97 2.43
N SER A 258 5.08 2.10 2.49
CA SER A 258 5.27 1.04 1.52
C SER A 258 5.53 -0.28 2.25
N THR A 259 4.94 -1.35 1.73
CA THR A 259 5.17 -2.73 2.18
C THR A 259 5.58 -3.58 0.99
N LEU A 260 6.33 -4.65 1.23
CA LEU A 260 6.88 -5.48 0.17
C LEU A 260 6.50 -6.94 0.37
N PHE A 261 5.95 -7.53 -0.68
CA PHE A 261 5.65 -8.94 -0.75
C PHE A 261 6.56 -9.61 -1.77
N GLY A 262 6.88 -10.89 -1.56
CA GLY A 262 7.70 -11.61 -2.51
C GLY A 262 7.64 -13.12 -2.37
N TYR A 263 8.35 -13.77 -3.27
CA TYR A 263 8.45 -15.23 -3.32
C TYR A 263 9.72 -15.70 -2.62
N ASN A 264 9.55 -16.47 -1.55
CA ASN A 264 10.64 -17.17 -0.91
C ASN A 264 10.86 -18.52 -1.61
N GLU A 265 11.85 -18.58 -2.51
CA GLU A 265 12.17 -19.80 -3.25
C GLU A 265 12.53 -20.98 -2.35
N LYS A 266 13.23 -20.72 -1.23
CA LYS A 266 13.69 -21.79 -0.32
C LYS A 266 12.53 -22.46 0.39
N ALA A 267 11.50 -21.70 0.73
CA ALA A 267 10.32 -22.19 1.43
C ALA A 267 9.13 -22.47 0.49
N ASP A 268 9.26 -22.18 -0.80
CA ASP A 268 8.17 -22.18 -1.79
C ASP A 268 6.93 -21.46 -1.24
N SER A 269 7.09 -20.22 -0.78
CA SER A 269 6.02 -19.48 -0.09
C SER A 269 6.00 -18.00 -0.45
N LEU A 270 4.82 -17.39 -0.36
CA LEU A 270 4.67 -15.94 -0.29
C LEU A 270 5.12 -15.44 1.08
N ILE A 271 5.84 -14.33 1.11
CA ILE A 271 6.24 -13.64 2.34
C ILE A 271 5.89 -12.15 2.26
N ASN A 272 5.66 -11.54 3.43
CA ASN A 272 5.68 -10.09 3.61
C ASN A 272 6.99 -9.74 4.32
N TYR A 273 7.83 -8.94 3.67
CA TYR A 273 9.17 -8.64 4.19
C TYR A 273 9.09 -7.70 5.38
N THR A 274 9.62 -8.15 6.52
CA THR A 274 9.86 -7.28 7.68
C THR A 274 11.10 -6.41 7.42
N VAL A 275 11.06 -5.18 7.92
CA VAL A 275 12.20 -4.27 7.99
C VAL A 275 12.53 -4.04 9.45
N VAL A 276 13.79 -4.30 9.82
CA VAL A 276 14.31 -4.11 11.17
C VAL A 276 15.31 -2.95 11.15
N LEU A 277 15.07 -1.92 11.94
CA LEU A 277 15.91 -0.73 12.00
C LEU A 277 16.50 -0.55 13.39
N GLU A 278 17.80 -0.29 13.45
CA GLU A 278 18.42 0.36 14.60
C GLU A 278 18.25 1.88 14.45
N GLU A 279 17.40 2.46 15.30
CA GLU A 279 17.04 3.87 15.29
C GLU A 279 17.90 4.67 16.27
N THR A 280 18.34 5.86 15.86
CA THR A 280 19.14 6.77 16.69
C THR A 280 18.66 8.21 16.54
N ASP A 281 18.24 8.81 17.66
CA ASP A 281 17.99 10.25 17.77
C ASP A 281 19.32 10.99 17.96
N LEU A 282 19.68 11.84 16.99
CA LEU A 282 20.93 12.59 17.00
C LEU A 282 20.87 13.84 17.88
N ASP A 283 19.68 14.29 18.27
CA ASP A 283 19.51 15.50 19.09
C ASP A 283 19.58 15.20 20.58
N SER A 284 19.34 13.96 20.95
CA SER A 284 19.39 13.50 22.34
C SER A 284 20.73 12.83 22.63
N ALA A 285 21.61 13.55 23.32
CA ALA A 285 22.87 13.02 23.83
C ALA A 285 22.70 11.82 24.80
N LEU A 286 21.48 11.58 25.28
CA LEU A 286 21.13 10.51 26.22
C LEU A 286 20.37 9.35 25.56
N SER A 287 19.93 9.49 24.31
CA SER A 287 19.18 8.44 23.62
C SER A 287 20.11 7.34 23.16
N LYS A 288 20.01 6.17 23.80
CA LYS A 288 20.62 4.95 23.28
C LYS A 288 19.88 4.51 22.02
N PRO A 289 20.58 3.92 21.04
CA PRO A 289 19.92 3.30 19.90
C PRO A 289 18.88 2.27 20.35
N TYR A 290 17.77 2.18 19.64
CA TYR A 290 16.73 1.19 19.89
C TYR A 290 16.33 0.50 18.58
N THR A 291 15.80 -0.72 18.69
CA THR A 291 15.40 -1.50 17.52
C THR A 291 13.90 -1.43 17.30
N THR A 292 13.50 -1.17 16.05
CA THR A 292 12.11 -1.28 15.60
C THR A 292 12.00 -2.35 14.53
N ALA A 293 10.80 -2.93 14.39
CA ALA A 293 10.47 -3.86 13.33
C ALA A 293 9.09 -3.50 12.77
N SER A 294 8.95 -3.41 11.45
CA SER A 294 7.68 -3.11 10.79
C SER A 294 7.61 -3.75 9.41
N THR A 295 6.40 -4.01 8.92
CA THR A 295 6.16 -4.40 7.52
C THR A 295 5.77 -3.22 6.63
N TRP A 296 5.48 -2.06 7.23
CA TRP A 296 5.15 -0.81 6.54
C TRP A 296 6.19 0.26 6.86
N VAL A 297 7.02 0.60 5.87
CA VAL A 297 8.11 1.57 6.03
C VAL A 297 7.88 2.78 5.14
N SER A 298 8.13 3.96 5.69
CA SER A 298 8.00 5.21 4.95
C SER A 298 8.96 5.25 3.76
N GLN A 299 8.40 5.42 2.56
CA GLN A 299 9.06 5.66 1.28
C GLN A 299 10.03 4.59 0.75
N LEU A 300 10.42 3.60 1.57
CA LEU A 300 11.50 2.66 1.27
C LEU A 300 11.36 2.01 -0.11
N PHE A 301 10.25 1.31 -0.35
CA PHE A 301 10.03 0.58 -1.61
C PHE A 301 9.46 1.46 -2.72
N THR A 302 9.35 2.76 -2.49
CA THR A 302 9.10 3.73 -3.58
C THR A 302 10.40 4.05 -4.33
N LEU A 303 11.54 3.72 -3.73
CA LEU A 303 12.87 3.90 -4.29
C LEU A 303 13.36 2.61 -4.94
N LYS A 304 14.39 2.74 -5.79
CA LYS A 304 15.11 1.58 -6.32
C LYS A 304 16.42 1.37 -5.57
N PRO A 305 16.69 0.14 -5.10
CA PRO A 305 17.92 -0.15 -4.39
C PRO A 305 19.11 -0.10 -5.35
N LYS A 306 20.28 0.26 -4.83
CA LYS A 306 21.57 0.06 -5.52
C LYS A 306 22.22 -1.18 -4.93
N LYS A 307 22.28 -2.27 -5.71
CA LYS A 307 22.83 -3.57 -5.26
C LYS A 307 22.18 -4.08 -3.96
N GLY A 308 20.86 -3.96 -3.85
CA GLY A 308 20.10 -4.39 -2.65
C GLY A 308 20.20 -3.45 -1.45
N ILE A 309 20.84 -2.28 -1.61
CA ILE A 309 21.00 -1.26 -0.56
C ILE A 309 20.15 -0.04 -0.88
N TYR A 310 19.39 0.40 0.12
CA TYR A 310 18.67 1.67 0.15
C TYR A 310 19.45 2.64 1.03
N ASP A 311 19.95 3.72 0.44
CA ASP A 311 20.69 4.78 1.13
C ASP A 311 20.12 6.13 0.71
N PHE A 312 19.31 6.74 1.58
CA PHE A 312 18.53 7.92 1.25
C PHE A 312 18.22 8.79 2.47
N VAL A 313 17.87 10.05 2.20
CA VAL A 313 17.52 11.04 3.22
C VAL A 313 16.12 11.60 2.94
N MET A 314 15.31 11.65 3.99
CA MET A 314 13.96 12.22 3.99
C MET A 314 13.90 13.42 4.93
N ASN A 315 13.42 14.56 4.44
CA ASN A 315 13.29 15.77 5.28
C ASN A 315 11.81 16.04 5.61
N TYR A 316 11.39 15.67 6.83
CA TYR A 316 10.04 15.91 7.34
C TYR A 316 9.92 17.21 8.17
N ARG A 317 11.01 17.99 8.36
CA ARG A 317 11.04 19.17 9.24
C ARG A 317 10.05 20.27 8.83
N GLY A 318 9.79 20.44 7.54
CA GLY A 318 8.78 21.38 7.03
C GLY A 318 7.33 21.10 7.46
N ARG A 319 7.08 19.99 8.18
CA ARG A 319 5.80 19.62 8.78
C ARG A 319 5.94 19.25 10.27
N GLY A 320 6.99 19.71 10.94
CA GLY A 320 7.26 19.41 12.34
C GLY A 320 7.78 18.00 12.59
N GLY A 321 8.27 17.31 11.56
CA GLY A 321 8.95 16.02 11.69
C GLY A 321 10.47 16.15 11.75
N ASN A 322 11.19 15.05 11.52
CA ASN A 322 12.64 14.99 11.56
C ASN A 322 13.28 14.93 10.16
N LEU A 323 14.56 15.22 10.07
CA LEU A 323 15.43 14.80 8.98
C LEU A 323 15.90 13.37 9.28
N CYS A 324 15.58 12.42 8.40
CA CYS A 324 15.82 11.00 8.58
C CYS A 324 16.82 10.47 7.55
N TYR A 325 17.88 9.83 8.02
CA TYR A 325 18.91 9.17 7.23
C TYR A 325 18.73 7.67 7.31
N TYR A 326 18.41 7.03 6.19
CA TYR A 326 18.19 5.59 6.09
C TYR A 326 19.37 4.91 5.42
N ASN A 327 19.84 3.81 6.02
CA ASN A 327 20.77 2.89 5.39
C ASN A 327 20.29 1.46 5.65
N ILE A 328 19.69 0.83 4.65
CA ILE A 328 18.96 -0.43 4.77
C ILE A 328 19.42 -1.39 3.67
N ALA A 329 19.66 -2.64 4.02
CA ALA A 329 20.03 -3.68 3.08
C ALA A 329 19.20 -4.96 3.29
N PHE A 330 19.06 -5.75 2.24
CA PHE A 330 18.45 -7.06 2.36
C PHE A 330 19.41 -8.08 3.02
N SER A 331 18.97 -8.70 4.12
CA SER A 331 19.65 -9.80 4.78
C SER A 331 19.15 -11.13 4.23
N LYS A 332 19.96 -11.77 3.37
CA LYS A 332 19.63 -13.09 2.79
C LYS A 332 19.50 -14.20 3.84
N GLU A 333 20.30 -14.12 4.91
CA GLU A 333 20.28 -15.09 6.00
C GLU A 333 18.97 -15.04 6.77
N ASN A 334 18.51 -13.82 7.10
CA ASN A 334 17.30 -13.59 7.88
C ASN A 334 16.05 -13.41 7.02
N ASN A 335 16.21 -13.37 5.70
CA ASN A 335 15.15 -13.17 4.71
C ASN A 335 14.27 -11.94 5.00
N ARG A 336 14.92 -10.82 5.36
CA ARG A 336 14.29 -9.55 5.76
C ARG A 336 15.22 -8.37 5.48
N PHE A 337 14.71 -7.14 5.54
CA PHE A 337 15.56 -5.96 5.45
C PHE A 337 16.05 -5.54 6.82
N GLU A 338 17.32 -5.14 6.90
CA GLU A 338 17.98 -4.73 8.13
C GLU A 338 18.78 -3.45 7.88
N GLY A 339 18.84 -2.55 8.85
CA GLY A 339 19.52 -1.29 8.64
C GLY A 339 19.53 -0.35 9.83
N THR A 340 19.87 0.89 9.54
CA THR A 340 19.88 1.99 10.51
C THR A 340 18.99 3.13 10.03
N LEU A 341 18.38 3.80 11.00
CA LEU A 341 17.69 5.08 10.82
C LEU A 341 18.28 6.07 11.83
N LYS A 342 18.90 7.13 11.33
CA LYS A 342 19.33 8.24 12.19
C LYS A 342 18.44 9.43 11.93
N PHE A 343 18.02 10.15 12.97
CA PHE A 343 17.15 11.30 12.77
C PHE A 343 17.50 12.49 13.66
N THR A 344 17.19 13.70 13.19
CA THR A 344 17.41 14.97 13.89
C THR A 344 16.31 15.96 13.53
N ALA A 345 15.84 16.73 14.50
CA ALA A 345 14.98 17.89 14.33
C ALA A 345 15.77 19.19 14.10
N GLN A 346 17.09 19.21 14.36
CA GLN A 346 17.92 20.41 14.21
C GLN A 346 18.00 20.87 12.74
N GLU A 347 17.85 22.18 12.52
CA GLU A 347 17.96 22.86 11.22
C GLU A 347 19.36 23.40 10.95
N ASN A 348 20.38 22.56 11.16
CA ASN A 348 21.79 23.00 11.06
C ASN A 348 22.44 22.72 9.69
N ASP A 349 21.67 22.21 8.72
CA ASP A 349 22.14 21.86 7.39
C ASP A 349 21.69 22.88 6.33
N THR A 350 22.45 22.97 5.23
CA THR A 350 22.10 23.82 4.07
C THR A 350 21.13 23.14 3.11
N MET A 351 20.58 21.98 3.48
CA MET A 351 19.60 21.27 2.66
C MET A 351 18.32 22.10 2.60
N GLY A 352 18.01 22.63 1.40
CA GLY A 352 16.71 23.25 1.15
C GLY A 352 15.56 22.30 1.49
N MET A 353 14.34 22.82 1.61
CA MET A 353 13.11 22.07 1.90
C MET A 353 12.69 21.11 0.76
N SER A 354 13.63 20.34 0.20
CA SER A 354 13.39 19.25 -0.72
C SER A 354 13.02 18.00 0.07
N TRP A 355 11.91 17.38 -0.33
CA TRP A 355 11.23 16.34 0.43
C TRP A 355 11.90 14.97 0.36
N ILE A 356 12.68 14.71 -0.71
CA ILE A 356 13.50 13.51 -0.89
C ILE A 356 14.80 13.95 -1.55
N THR A 357 15.95 13.60 -0.98
CA THR A 357 17.24 13.82 -1.64
C THR A 357 17.86 12.48 -2.04
N TYR A 358 18.03 12.32 -3.36
CA TYR A 358 18.72 11.21 -3.99
C TYR A 358 20.23 11.31 -3.74
N PRO A 359 20.93 10.17 -3.76
CA PRO A 359 21.85 9.73 -2.71
C PRO A 359 22.96 10.72 -2.44
N ILE A 360 23.40 10.77 -1.17
CA ILE A 360 24.61 11.45 -0.74
C ILE A 360 25.73 10.99 -1.68
N GLN A 361 26.17 11.86 -2.59
CA GLN A 361 27.43 11.65 -3.31
C GLN A 361 28.51 11.76 -2.24
N ARG A 362 28.92 10.61 -1.70
CA ARG A 362 30.10 10.52 -0.85
C ARG A 362 31.35 10.58 -1.70
#